data_AF-A0A2I0NX05-F1
#
_entry.id   AF-A0A2I0NX05-F1
#
_cell.length_a   1.000
_cell.length_b   1.000
_cell.length_c   1.000
_cell.angle_alpha   90.00
_cell.angle_beta   90.00
_cell.angle_gamma   90.00
#
_symmetry.space_group_name_H-M   'P 1'
#
loop_
_entity.id
_entity.type
_entity.pdbx_description
1 polymer ?
#
loop_
_entity_poly.entity_id
_entity_poly.type
_entity_poly.pdbx_seq_one_letter_code
_entity_poly.pdbx_strand_id
1 'polypeptide(L)'
;MRTVTFLPGYRKIDIVRGSTILDAAQKAGLNINVVCGGLGKCGKCIVYVQSGKTTFDRQKYGRFFTEDELARGACLACETTIEGDLQVFIPESTLIQEQKILIDGKDTAIDFHPSVKKYYVELQPPTLSDPSPDLTRLLWGIQKSGGPVAEKMYVPLEVLREIPGILRHADWKSTGTIALVPGGYRLVDLQENDTSKRLYGAAVDLGSTTVVVYLWDLVSGKVAGIASNYNRQISCGEDILARVNFARKNGLEKLQALATESINAAITSASNSAGIDREDIYEVVVAGNTVMTHMLLGIDPAYMIAEPYVPVVRRALSVATGRIGLTCNKNGGLFVFPAVSDFIGGDIIADILACGMSERDEISLLIDIGTNFEVVLGNNEWMFSCAGAAGPALEGGEVLFGMRANPGAIEKITIEPQTLNPEYATINGIKPRGICGSGLIDLLAELLSTCVIDRTGRINTGITNPRVRTNGHVPEFVIAWAKETDGEKDIVITENDIKNLIMSKASVHAACVTLMKQAGISCHEITTIYFSGAFGNYINKKNATIIGLIPEIEIERIVNIGNGAVTGANIALINRR
;
A
#
# COMPACT_ATOMS: atom_id res chain seq x y z
N MET A 1 21.39 17.58 24.65
CA MET A 1 20.16 16.85 24.28
C MET A 1 18.97 17.62 24.83
N ARG A 2 17.79 17.46 24.24
CA ARG A 2 16.53 18.05 24.73
C ARG A 2 15.51 16.95 24.93
N THR A 3 14.70 17.04 25.96
CA THR A 3 13.68 16.05 26.25
C THR A 3 12.31 16.56 25.80
N VAL A 4 11.63 15.76 24.98
CA VAL A 4 10.24 16.02 24.56
C VAL A 4 9.34 15.01 25.25
N THR A 5 8.29 15.50 25.91
CA THR A 5 7.24 14.69 26.51
C THR A 5 5.96 14.84 25.70
N PHE A 6 5.45 13.73 25.15
CA PHE A 6 4.21 13.68 24.39
C PHE A 6 3.03 13.29 25.27
N LEU A 7 2.01 14.14 25.30
CA LEU A 7 0.74 13.93 25.99
C LEU A 7 -0.35 13.47 24.99
N PRO A 8 -1.34 12.67 25.41
CA PRO A 8 -1.59 12.19 26.79
C PRO A 8 -0.79 10.94 27.19
N GLY A 9 -0.04 10.32 26.28
CA GLY A 9 0.67 9.05 26.54
C GLY A 9 1.93 9.14 27.42
N TYR A 10 2.32 10.34 27.86
CA TYR A 10 3.53 10.65 28.64
C TYR A 10 4.83 10.04 28.09
N ARG A 11 4.92 9.81 26.77
CA ARG A 11 6.14 9.26 26.14
C ARG A 11 7.23 10.31 26.14
N LYS A 12 8.40 9.97 26.69
CA LYS A 12 9.58 10.84 26.73
C LYS A 12 10.62 10.38 25.72
N ILE A 13 11.17 11.32 24.98
CA ILE A 13 12.25 11.05 24.04
C ILE A 13 13.31 12.14 24.08
N ASP A 14 14.57 11.72 23.95
CA ASP A 14 15.68 12.64 23.81
C ASP A 14 16.02 12.87 22.34
N ILE A 15 16.16 14.14 21.97
CA ILE A 15 16.38 14.59 20.61
C ILE A 15 17.60 15.51 20.51
N VAL A 16 18.21 15.53 19.32
CA VAL A 16 19.33 16.41 18.99
C VAL A 16 18.84 17.84 18.73
N ARG A 17 19.77 18.81 18.79
CA ARG A 17 19.44 20.22 18.51
C ARG A 17 19.04 20.39 17.05
N GLY A 18 17.98 21.17 16.82
CA GLY A 18 17.52 21.50 15.46
C GLY A 18 16.50 20.53 14.88
N SER A 19 16.15 19.46 15.61
CA SER A 19 15.05 18.58 15.21
C SER A 19 13.69 19.23 15.38
N THR A 20 12.74 18.76 14.59
CA THR A 20 11.34 19.17 14.63
C THR A 20 10.55 18.36 15.65
N ILE A 21 9.34 18.82 16.00
CA ILE A 21 8.42 18.03 16.83
C ILE A 21 8.05 16.72 16.12
N LEU A 22 7.94 16.72 14.78
CA LEU A 22 7.69 15.52 14.00
C LEU A 22 8.79 14.48 14.16
N ASP A 23 10.07 14.89 14.06
CA ASP A 23 11.21 13.98 14.25
C ASP A 23 11.17 13.31 15.63
N ALA A 24 10.84 14.11 16.67
CA ALA A 24 10.70 13.61 18.03
C ALA A 24 9.53 12.63 18.16
N ALA A 25 8.38 12.92 17.54
CA ALA A 25 7.20 12.05 17.58
C ALA A 25 7.46 10.71 16.89
N GLN A 26 8.08 10.74 15.70
CA GLN A 26 8.48 9.53 14.97
C GLN A 26 9.45 8.69 15.79
N LYS A 27 10.45 9.31 16.43
CA LYS A 27 11.39 8.62 17.31
C LYS A 27 10.73 8.04 18.57
N ALA A 28 9.65 8.67 19.05
CA ALA A 28 8.82 8.18 20.14
C ALA A 28 7.80 7.10 19.70
N GLY A 29 7.82 6.68 18.43
CA GLY A 29 6.88 5.71 17.87
C GLY A 29 5.44 6.23 17.81
N LEU A 30 5.26 7.54 17.66
CA LEU A 30 3.97 8.20 17.47
C LEU A 30 3.84 8.59 16.01
N ASN A 31 2.94 7.93 15.30
CA ASN A 31 2.71 8.16 13.87
C ASN A 31 1.78 9.36 13.70
N ILE A 32 2.36 10.53 13.50
CA ILE A 32 1.63 11.76 13.15
C ILE A 32 1.19 11.67 11.69
N ASN A 33 -0.01 12.16 11.39
CA ASN A 33 -0.56 12.25 10.05
C ASN A 33 0.12 13.38 9.25
N VAL A 34 1.10 13.05 8.40
CA VAL A 34 1.88 14.01 7.60
C VAL A 34 1.75 13.78 6.10
N VAL A 35 0.52 13.76 5.59
CA VAL A 35 0.18 13.58 4.16
C VAL A 35 0.91 14.48 3.14
N CYS A 36 1.48 15.63 3.54
CA CYS A 36 2.28 16.46 2.63
C CYS A 36 3.79 16.20 2.68
N GLY A 37 4.24 15.09 3.28
CA GLY A 37 5.67 14.76 3.39
C GLY A 37 6.46 15.69 4.31
N GLY A 38 5.78 16.46 5.17
CA GLY A 38 6.42 17.37 6.12
C GLY A 38 6.77 18.74 5.56
N LEU A 39 6.18 19.13 4.42
CA LEU A 39 6.48 20.39 3.72
C LEU A 39 5.65 21.60 4.21
N GLY A 40 4.91 21.47 5.32
CA GLY A 40 4.07 22.55 5.85
C GLY A 40 2.86 22.93 4.98
N LYS A 41 2.43 22.07 4.05
CA LYS A 41 1.37 22.40 3.07
C LYS A 41 -0.04 21.99 3.49
N CYS A 42 -0.19 20.98 4.35
CA CYS A 42 -1.47 20.32 4.59
C CYS A 42 -2.22 20.75 5.86
N GLY A 43 -1.49 21.25 6.86
CA GLY A 43 -2.09 21.54 8.17
C GLY A 43 -2.56 20.32 8.97
N LYS A 44 -2.19 19.07 8.64
CA LYS A 44 -2.72 17.86 9.32
C LYS A 44 -1.92 17.40 10.54
N CYS A 45 -0.65 17.82 10.63
CA CYS A 45 0.24 17.46 11.73
C CYS A 45 0.10 18.42 12.93
N ILE A 46 -1.12 18.81 13.29
CA ILE A 46 -1.38 19.84 14.32
C ILE A 46 -1.05 19.29 15.70
N VAL A 47 -0.26 20.05 16.46
CA VAL A 47 0.08 19.73 17.85
C VAL A 47 0.02 20.99 18.69
N TYR A 48 -0.14 20.83 20.00
CA TYR A 48 -0.23 21.95 20.94
C TYR A 48 0.97 21.93 21.87
N VAL A 49 1.79 22.97 21.82
CA VAL A 49 2.92 23.14 22.74
C VAL A 49 2.37 23.65 24.07
N GLN A 50 2.37 22.80 25.08
CA GLN A 50 1.87 23.10 26.43
C GLN A 50 2.92 23.84 27.26
N SER A 51 4.20 23.50 27.08
CA SER A 51 5.30 24.20 27.75
C SER A 51 6.62 24.06 26.99
N GLY A 52 7.52 25.02 27.21
CA GLY A 52 8.86 25.08 26.64
C GLY A 52 9.01 26.01 25.43
N LYS A 53 10.20 26.06 24.83
CA LYS A 53 10.55 27.00 23.76
C LYS A 53 10.65 26.31 22.40
N THR A 54 9.99 26.89 21.41
CA THR A 54 9.99 26.44 20.02
C THR A 54 10.13 27.61 19.06
N THR A 55 10.62 27.32 17.85
CA THR A 55 10.56 28.24 16.72
C THR A 55 9.46 27.77 15.77
N PHE A 56 8.47 28.62 15.48
CA PHE A 56 7.40 28.34 14.53
C PHE A 56 6.97 29.63 13.81
N ASP A 57 6.93 29.60 12.48
CA ASP A 57 6.52 30.73 11.66
C ASP A 57 5.00 30.87 11.61
N ARG A 58 4.45 31.66 12.55
CA ARG A 58 3.02 31.92 12.65
C ARG A 58 2.46 32.71 11.47
N GLN A 59 3.26 33.55 10.81
CA GLN A 59 2.78 34.34 9.67
C GLN A 59 2.57 33.43 8.46
N LYS A 60 3.51 32.52 8.22
CA LYS A 60 3.46 31.59 7.08
C LYS A 60 2.38 30.51 7.25
N TYR A 61 2.23 29.97 8.45
CA TYR A 61 1.36 28.82 8.70
C TYR A 61 0.07 29.12 9.45
N GLY A 62 -0.16 30.38 9.85
CA GLY A 62 -1.33 30.80 10.63
C GLY A 62 -2.67 30.46 10.00
N ARG A 63 -2.74 30.36 8.67
CA ARG A 63 -3.95 30.02 7.90
C ARG A 63 -4.63 28.69 8.27
N PHE A 64 -3.89 27.77 8.92
CA PHE A 64 -4.42 26.47 9.32
C PHE A 64 -5.11 26.49 10.70
N PHE A 65 -5.02 27.62 11.42
CA PHE A 65 -5.41 27.72 12.82
C PHE A 65 -6.33 28.90 13.04
N THR A 66 -7.21 28.78 14.04
CA THR A 66 -7.93 29.93 14.58
C THR A 66 -7.05 30.72 15.54
N GLU A 67 -7.43 31.96 15.85
CA GLU A 67 -6.72 32.77 16.85
C GLU A 67 -6.69 32.09 18.23
N ASP A 68 -7.79 31.43 18.62
CA ASP A 68 -7.88 30.66 19.85
C ASP A 68 -6.92 29.45 19.87
N GLU A 69 -6.81 28.72 18.76
CA GLU A 69 -5.86 27.60 18.66
C GLU A 69 -4.41 28.07 18.77
N LEU A 70 -4.06 29.17 18.10
CA LEU A 70 -2.73 29.78 18.20
C LEU A 70 -2.45 30.26 19.63
N ALA A 71 -3.46 30.79 20.33
CA ALA A 71 -3.37 31.17 21.74
C ALA A 71 -3.13 29.96 22.66
N ARG A 72 -3.74 28.80 22.35
CA ARG A 72 -3.50 27.51 23.03
C ARG A 72 -2.20 26.81 22.62
N GLY A 73 -1.35 27.46 21.82
CA GLY A 73 -0.05 26.92 21.43
C GLY A 73 -0.08 25.96 20.23
N ALA A 74 -1.11 26.01 19.39
CA ALA A 74 -1.18 25.20 18.18
C ALA A 74 -0.04 25.54 17.21
N CYS A 75 0.56 24.50 16.63
CA CYS A 75 1.57 24.60 15.59
C CYS A 75 1.62 23.34 14.72
N LEU A 76 2.39 23.37 13.63
CA LEU A 76 2.61 22.21 12.78
C LEU A 76 3.83 21.42 13.24
N ALA A 77 3.66 20.16 13.62
CA ALA A 77 4.76 19.34 14.11
C ALA A 77 5.95 19.26 13.13
N CYS A 78 5.69 19.25 11.82
CA CYS A 78 6.72 19.18 10.78
C CYS A 78 7.56 20.46 10.60
N GLU A 79 7.02 21.62 10.98
CA GLU A 79 7.65 22.93 10.74
C GLU A 79 8.05 23.64 12.05
N THR A 80 7.78 23.02 13.21
CA THR A 80 8.13 23.55 14.52
C THR A 80 9.45 22.97 15.00
N THR A 81 10.47 23.83 15.15
CA THR A 81 11.81 23.44 15.63
C THR A 81 11.90 23.50 17.15
N ILE A 82 12.57 22.51 17.75
CA ILE A 82 12.70 22.34 19.21
C ILE A 82 13.90 23.14 19.74
N GLU A 83 13.65 24.14 20.61
CA GLU A 83 14.71 24.98 21.19
C GLU A 83 15.07 24.64 22.64
N GLY A 84 14.23 23.90 23.37
CA GLY A 84 14.46 23.43 24.73
C GLY A 84 13.67 22.17 25.06
N ASP A 85 13.56 21.82 26.33
CA ASP A 85 12.66 20.74 26.76
C ASP A 85 11.21 21.16 26.53
N LEU A 86 10.38 20.23 26.08
CA LEU A 86 9.01 20.49 25.64
C LEU A 86 8.01 19.53 26.24
N GLN A 87 6.81 20.03 26.50
CA GLN A 87 5.61 19.21 26.59
C GLN A 87 4.71 19.52 25.41
N VAL A 88 4.38 18.48 24.65
CA VAL A 88 3.57 18.58 23.44
C VAL A 88 2.35 17.70 23.61
N PHE A 89 1.16 18.29 23.50
CA PHE A 89 -0.08 17.54 23.39
C PHE A 89 -0.35 17.20 21.92
N ILE A 90 -0.55 15.91 21.65
CA ILE A 90 -0.93 15.42 20.33
C ILE A 90 -2.42 15.06 20.37
N PRO A 91 -3.26 15.80 19.63
CA PRO A 91 -4.66 15.42 19.44
C PRO A 91 -4.77 14.03 18.82
N GLU A 92 -5.77 13.26 19.21
CA GLU A 92 -6.01 11.93 18.65
C GLU A 92 -6.27 11.98 17.13
N SER A 93 -6.90 13.06 16.66
CA SER A 93 -7.13 13.35 15.23
C SER A 93 -5.85 13.57 14.42
N THR A 94 -4.74 13.93 15.08
CA THR A 94 -3.42 14.12 14.47
C THR A 94 -2.68 12.80 14.32
N LEU A 95 -3.02 11.77 15.12
CA LEU A 95 -2.44 10.45 14.99
C LEU A 95 -3.07 9.70 13.82
N ILE A 96 -2.28 8.89 13.13
CA ILE A 96 -2.81 7.96 12.13
C ILE A 96 -3.69 6.94 12.87
N GLN A 97 -5.01 7.07 12.71
CA GLN A 97 -5.99 6.10 13.22
C GLN A 97 -6.07 4.85 12.33
N GLU A 98 -6.66 3.77 12.85
CA GLU A 98 -6.91 2.54 12.08
C GLU A 98 -7.78 2.85 10.86
N GLN A 99 -7.22 2.62 9.68
CA GLN A 99 -7.93 2.72 8.40
C GLN A 99 -8.61 1.40 8.08
N LYS A 100 -9.70 1.48 7.30
CA LYS A 100 -10.21 0.31 6.59
C LYS A 100 -9.26 0.00 5.43
N ILE A 101 -8.24 -0.81 5.69
CA ILE A 101 -7.32 -1.26 4.64
C ILE A 101 -8.10 -2.18 3.69
N LEU A 102 -7.97 -1.94 2.39
CA LEU A 102 -8.62 -2.76 1.40
C LEU A 102 -7.94 -4.14 1.37
N ILE A 103 -8.65 -5.12 1.93
CA ILE A 103 -8.24 -6.52 1.88
C ILE A 103 -8.93 -7.26 0.74
N ASP A 104 -10.16 -6.91 0.37
CA ASP A 104 -10.97 -7.70 -0.56
C ASP A 104 -10.38 -7.72 -1.99
N GLY A 105 -10.28 -8.93 -2.53
CA GLY A 105 -9.96 -9.22 -3.93
C GLY A 105 -11.10 -9.99 -4.60
N LYS A 106 -11.09 -10.08 -5.93
CA LYS A 106 -12.13 -10.80 -6.67
C LYS A 106 -11.89 -12.31 -6.61
N ASP A 107 -12.86 -13.07 -6.11
CA ASP A 107 -12.84 -14.54 -6.17
C ASP A 107 -12.94 -15.02 -7.61
N THR A 108 -11.84 -15.52 -8.14
CA THR A 108 -11.77 -16.14 -9.46
C THR A 108 -11.30 -17.58 -9.29
N ALA A 109 -11.94 -18.53 -9.97
CA ALA A 109 -11.51 -19.92 -9.94
C ALA A 109 -10.14 -20.03 -10.63
N ILE A 110 -9.11 -20.42 -9.87
CA ILE A 110 -7.73 -20.53 -10.34
C ILE A 110 -7.31 -21.99 -10.17
N ASP A 111 -6.66 -22.55 -11.19
CA ASP A 111 -6.08 -23.87 -11.10
C ASP A 111 -5.03 -23.95 -9.98
N PHE A 112 -5.13 -24.98 -9.15
CA PHE A 112 -4.31 -25.10 -7.95
C PHE A 112 -2.99 -25.84 -8.22
N HIS A 113 -1.96 -25.07 -8.50
CA HIS A 113 -0.60 -25.52 -8.85
C HIS A 113 0.48 -24.72 -8.09
N PRO A 114 0.57 -24.87 -6.74
CA PRO A 114 1.57 -24.18 -5.95
C PRO A 114 2.99 -24.62 -6.31
N SER A 115 3.96 -23.72 -6.17
CA SER A 115 5.38 -24.00 -6.43
C SER A 115 6.00 -24.91 -5.37
N VAL A 116 5.43 -24.99 -4.17
CA VAL A 116 5.94 -25.81 -3.07
C VAL A 116 5.02 -27.00 -2.80
N LYS A 117 5.61 -28.17 -2.56
CA LYS A 117 4.90 -29.41 -2.22
C LYS A 117 5.68 -30.20 -1.17
N LYS A 118 4.96 -30.91 -0.29
CA LYS A 118 5.53 -31.86 0.68
C LYS A 118 5.34 -33.30 0.21
N TYR A 119 6.36 -34.13 0.42
CA TYR A 119 6.35 -35.55 0.10
C TYR A 119 6.76 -36.33 1.35
N TYR A 120 5.78 -37.01 1.95
CA TYR A 120 6.05 -37.99 3.00
C TYR A 120 6.65 -39.26 2.37
N VAL A 121 7.72 -39.76 2.99
CA VAL A 121 8.47 -40.94 2.52
C VAL A 121 8.80 -41.85 3.70
N GLU A 122 8.65 -43.15 3.46
CA GLU A 122 9.14 -44.20 4.35
C GLU A 122 10.28 -44.91 3.63
N LEU A 123 11.50 -44.72 4.15
CA LEU A 123 12.72 -45.24 3.55
C LEU A 123 13.16 -46.52 4.26
N GLN A 124 13.96 -47.34 3.57
CA GLN A 124 14.57 -48.51 4.18
C GLN A 124 15.98 -48.17 4.69
N PRO A 125 16.36 -48.56 5.92
CA PRO A 125 17.70 -48.33 6.44
C PRO A 125 18.78 -48.93 5.53
N PRO A 126 20.00 -48.36 5.48
CA PRO A 126 21.10 -48.90 4.69
C PRO A 126 21.51 -50.27 5.25
N THR A 127 21.88 -51.16 4.34
CA THR A 127 22.37 -52.52 4.65
C THR A 127 23.70 -52.76 3.94
N LEU A 128 24.39 -53.85 4.26
CA LEU A 128 25.60 -54.23 3.51
C LEU A 128 25.30 -54.49 2.03
N SER A 129 24.09 -54.95 1.70
CA SER A 129 23.63 -55.15 0.32
C SER A 129 23.18 -53.86 -0.38
N ASP A 130 22.85 -52.82 0.38
CA ASP A 130 22.46 -51.51 -0.14
C ASP A 130 23.11 -50.39 0.68
N PRO A 131 24.38 -50.05 0.37
CA PRO A 131 25.12 -48.98 1.03
C PRO A 131 24.84 -47.60 0.40
N SER A 132 23.72 -47.43 -0.31
CA SER A 132 23.43 -46.16 -1.01
C SER A 132 23.38 -44.98 -0.03
N PRO A 133 23.96 -43.81 -0.40
CA PRO A 133 24.00 -42.63 0.46
C PRO A 133 22.61 -42.14 0.88
N ASP A 134 22.53 -41.54 2.07
CA ASP A 134 21.29 -40.99 2.64
C ASP A 134 20.57 -40.04 1.69
N LEU A 135 21.30 -39.14 1.01
CA LEU A 135 20.74 -38.21 0.03
C LEU A 135 20.08 -38.94 -1.14
N THR A 136 20.77 -39.92 -1.73
CA THR A 136 20.26 -40.70 -2.87
C THR A 136 18.99 -41.45 -2.49
N ARG A 137 19.00 -42.08 -1.31
CA ARG A 137 17.85 -42.79 -0.75
C ARG A 137 16.64 -41.88 -0.55
N LEU A 138 16.88 -40.69 0.01
CA LEU A 138 15.84 -39.68 0.22
C LEU A 138 15.24 -39.19 -1.11
N LEU A 139 16.08 -38.78 -2.06
CA LEU A 139 15.62 -38.25 -3.34
C LEU A 139 14.87 -39.29 -4.17
N TRP A 140 15.32 -40.55 -4.17
CA TRP A 140 14.58 -41.64 -4.81
C TRP A 140 13.25 -41.93 -4.11
N GLY A 141 13.20 -41.85 -2.78
CA GLY A 141 11.94 -41.94 -2.03
C GLY A 141 10.96 -40.86 -2.45
N ILE A 142 11.39 -39.61 -2.52
CA ILE A 142 10.57 -38.47 -2.94
C ILE A 142 10.08 -38.66 -4.38
N GLN A 143 10.97 -39.04 -5.30
CA GLN A 143 10.60 -39.32 -6.69
C GLN A 143 9.56 -40.44 -6.79
N LYS A 144 9.71 -41.53 -6.02
CA LYS A 144 8.77 -42.65 -5.98
C LYS A 144 7.40 -42.23 -5.43
N SER A 145 7.35 -41.26 -4.52
CA SER A 145 6.13 -40.64 -4.00
C SER A 145 5.50 -39.60 -4.96
N GLY A 146 5.95 -39.54 -6.22
CA GLY A 146 5.40 -38.62 -7.23
C GLY A 146 6.07 -37.24 -7.26
N GLY A 147 7.18 -37.08 -6.55
CA GLY A 147 8.02 -35.87 -6.63
C GLY A 147 8.83 -35.79 -7.92
N PRO A 148 9.61 -34.70 -8.09
CA PRO A 148 10.47 -34.53 -9.25
C PRO A 148 11.51 -35.65 -9.38
N VAL A 149 12.08 -35.77 -10.58
CA VAL A 149 13.21 -36.67 -10.85
C VAL A 149 14.40 -36.29 -9.97
N ALA A 150 15.02 -37.27 -9.30
CA ALA A 150 16.07 -37.07 -8.31
C ALA A 150 17.22 -36.19 -8.80
N GLU A 151 17.67 -36.39 -10.04
CA GLU A 151 18.77 -35.63 -10.65
C GLU A 151 18.42 -34.16 -10.93
N LYS A 152 17.13 -33.79 -10.90
CA LYS A 152 16.66 -32.42 -11.06
C LYS A 152 16.47 -31.69 -9.72
N MET A 153 16.64 -32.38 -8.59
CA MET A 153 16.48 -31.81 -7.26
C MET A 153 17.84 -31.38 -6.70
N TYR A 154 18.01 -30.07 -6.52
CA TYR A 154 19.14 -29.52 -5.81
C TYR A 154 18.87 -29.49 -4.30
N VAL A 155 19.84 -29.91 -3.49
CA VAL A 155 19.71 -29.87 -2.02
C VAL A 155 20.73 -28.88 -1.45
N PRO A 156 20.29 -27.77 -0.82
CA PRO A 156 21.18 -26.82 -0.18
C PRO A 156 21.99 -27.45 0.97
N LEU A 157 23.18 -26.91 1.24
CA LEU A 157 24.11 -27.45 2.23
C LEU A 157 23.51 -27.52 3.64
N GLU A 158 22.70 -26.52 4.00
CA GLU A 158 21.99 -26.43 5.25
C GLU A 158 21.05 -27.63 5.46
N VAL A 159 20.32 -28.07 4.43
CA VAL A 159 19.46 -29.26 4.50
C VAL A 159 20.31 -30.54 4.51
N LEU A 160 21.35 -30.61 3.68
CA LEU A 160 22.27 -31.77 3.64
C LEU A 160 22.86 -32.12 5.01
N ARG A 161 23.15 -31.10 5.83
CA ARG A 161 23.70 -31.26 7.19
C ARG A 161 22.70 -31.89 8.16
N GLU A 162 21.41 -31.71 7.94
CA GLU A 162 20.35 -32.19 8.82
C GLU A 162 19.87 -33.62 8.46
N ILE A 163 20.03 -34.04 7.19
CA ILE A 163 19.58 -35.34 6.66
C ILE A 163 19.97 -36.53 7.57
N PRO A 164 21.25 -36.76 7.93
CA PRO A 164 21.63 -38.00 8.60
C PRO A 164 20.98 -38.16 9.98
N GLY A 165 20.82 -37.04 10.69
CA GLY A 165 20.19 -36.99 12.01
C GLY A 165 18.70 -37.27 11.91
N ILE A 166 18.00 -36.50 11.06
CA ILE A 166 16.55 -36.61 10.87
C ILE A 166 16.14 -38.04 10.45
N LEU A 167 16.81 -38.60 9.45
CA LEU A 167 16.45 -39.94 8.95
C LEU A 167 16.59 -41.02 10.02
N ARG A 168 17.61 -40.95 10.88
CA ARG A 168 17.85 -41.95 11.92
C ARG A 168 16.96 -41.76 13.13
N HIS A 169 16.74 -40.51 13.56
CA HIS A 169 15.87 -40.22 14.70
C HIS A 169 14.41 -40.58 14.42
N ALA A 170 13.94 -40.35 13.18
CA ALA A 170 12.57 -40.60 12.80
C ALA A 170 12.31 -42.03 12.25
N ASP A 171 13.21 -42.98 12.51
CA ASP A 171 13.11 -44.36 12.02
C ASP A 171 12.80 -44.43 10.51
N TRP A 172 13.53 -43.61 9.74
CA TRP A 172 13.45 -43.52 8.27
C TRP A 172 12.08 -43.03 7.73
N LYS A 173 11.26 -42.41 8.58
CA LYS A 173 10.01 -41.73 8.21
C LYS A 173 10.21 -40.23 8.21
N SER A 174 10.11 -39.60 7.04
CA SER A 174 10.39 -38.17 6.92
C SER A 174 9.52 -37.51 5.86
N THR A 175 9.38 -36.20 5.94
CA THR A 175 8.69 -35.39 4.94
C THR A 175 9.65 -34.40 4.32
N GLY A 176 9.88 -34.51 3.01
CA GLY A 176 10.68 -33.57 2.24
C GLY A 176 9.82 -32.47 1.62
N THR A 177 10.22 -31.21 1.80
CA THR A 177 9.57 -30.07 1.18
C THR A 177 10.33 -29.65 -0.08
N ILE A 178 9.68 -29.77 -1.24
CA ILE A 178 10.26 -29.40 -2.54
C ILE A 178 9.63 -28.10 -3.05
N ALA A 179 10.47 -27.14 -3.41
CA ALA A 179 10.06 -25.90 -4.07
C ALA A 179 10.55 -25.87 -5.53
N LEU A 180 9.70 -25.41 -6.43
CA LEU A 180 10.08 -25.00 -7.78
C LEU A 180 10.63 -23.57 -7.72
N VAL A 181 11.90 -23.39 -8.06
CA VAL A 181 12.59 -22.10 -8.07
C VAL A 181 13.21 -21.84 -9.45
N PRO A 182 13.66 -20.61 -9.75
CA PRO A 182 14.42 -20.36 -10.97
C PRO A 182 15.60 -21.34 -11.07
N GLY A 183 15.64 -22.10 -12.17
CA GLY A 183 16.66 -23.11 -12.43
C GLY A 183 16.33 -24.55 -12.05
N GLY A 184 15.19 -24.84 -11.41
CA GLY A 184 14.72 -26.22 -11.17
C GLY A 184 14.09 -26.44 -9.80
N TYR A 185 14.18 -27.67 -9.31
CA TYR A 185 13.59 -28.06 -8.02
C TYR A 185 14.62 -27.99 -6.91
N ARG A 186 14.20 -27.55 -5.71
CA ARG A 186 15.02 -27.56 -4.50
C ARG A 186 14.33 -28.27 -3.36
N LEU A 187 15.05 -29.15 -2.65
CA LEU A 187 14.63 -29.63 -1.33
C LEU A 187 14.95 -28.55 -0.31
N VAL A 188 13.95 -27.76 0.06
CA VAL A 188 14.12 -26.58 0.94
C VAL A 188 14.11 -26.95 2.41
N ASP A 189 13.45 -28.05 2.77
CA ASP A 189 13.33 -28.48 4.16
C ASP A 189 13.11 -29.99 4.26
N LEU A 190 13.49 -30.56 5.40
CA LEU A 190 13.26 -31.96 5.75
C LEU A 190 12.78 -32.02 7.20
N GLN A 191 11.67 -32.71 7.43
CA GLN A 191 11.08 -32.85 8.76
C GLN A 191 10.91 -34.32 9.13
N GLU A 192 10.97 -34.61 10.44
CA GLU A 192 10.68 -35.93 10.99
C GLU A 192 9.19 -36.26 10.85
N ASN A 193 8.87 -37.52 10.53
CA ASN A 193 7.51 -38.05 10.40
C ASN A 193 6.67 -37.36 9.29
N ASP A 194 5.37 -37.62 9.28
CA ASP A 194 4.43 -37.04 8.32
C ASP A 194 4.00 -35.63 8.74
N THR A 195 4.48 -34.65 7.98
CA THR A 195 4.12 -33.23 8.13
C THR A 195 3.45 -32.69 6.87
N SER A 196 3.01 -33.58 5.96
CA SER A 196 2.48 -33.24 4.64
C SER A 196 1.27 -32.31 4.66
N LYS A 197 0.52 -32.30 5.77
CA LYS A 197 -0.64 -31.43 5.99
C LYS A 197 -0.29 -30.01 6.45
N ARG A 198 0.96 -29.72 6.79
CA ARG A 198 1.40 -28.41 7.29
C ARG A 198 2.22 -27.72 6.20
N LEU A 199 1.55 -27.10 5.23
CA LEU A 199 2.22 -26.41 4.13
C LEU A 199 1.47 -25.12 3.83
N TYR A 200 2.11 -24.00 4.13
CA TYR A 200 1.53 -22.69 3.96
C TYR A 200 2.38 -21.78 3.07
N GLY A 201 1.72 -20.78 2.49
CA GLY A 201 2.36 -19.71 1.74
C GLY A 201 1.71 -18.37 2.06
N ALA A 202 2.42 -17.28 1.81
CA ALA A 202 1.93 -15.93 2.03
C ALA A 202 1.99 -15.12 0.73
N ALA A 203 0.89 -14.49 0.35
CA ALA A 203 0.85 -13.48 -0.70
C ALA A 203 0.83 -12.10 -0.05
N VAL A 204 1.64 -11.19 -0.56
CA VAL A 204 1.92 -9.90 0.07
C VAL A 204 1.81 -8.79 -0.96
N ASP A 205 0.99 -7.80 -0.66
CA ASP A 205 1.02 -6.49 -1.29
C ASP A 205 1.88 -5.55 -0.42
N LEU A 206 3.02 -5.13 -0.97
CA LEU A 206 3.95 -4.18 -0.35
C LEU A 206 3.73 -2.79 -0.96
N GLY A 207 2.69 -2.11 -0.48
CA GLY A 207 2.42 -0.72 -0.80
C GLY A 207 3.37 0.27 -0.10
N SER A 208 3.39 1.49 -0.59
CA SER A 208 4.10 2.59 0.07
C SER A 208 3.51 2.87 1.45
N THR A 209 2.18 2.85 1.59
CA THR A 209 1.47 3.20 2.84
C THR A 209 1.04 1.97 3.64
N THR A 210 0.59 0.92 2.96
CA THR A 210 0.00 -0.28 3.59
C THR A 210 0.74 -1.54 3.16
N VAL A 211 0.75 -2.54 4.03
CA VAL A 211 1.15 -3.90 3.70
C VAL A 211 -0.04 -4.81 3.98
N VAL A 212 -0.41 -5.64 3.01
CA VAL A 212 -1.49 -6.61 3.12
C VAL A 212 -0.94 -8.01 2.91
N VAL A 213 -1.32 -8.95 3.77
CA VAL A 213 -0.87 -10.35 3.74
C VAL A 213 -2.08 -11.28 3.72
N TYR A 214 -2.05 -12.21 2.76
CA TYR A 214 -2.93 -13.36 2.67
C TYR A 214 -2.13 -14.62 2.96
N LEU A 215 -2.49 -15.32 4.02
CA LEU A 215 -1.91 -16.62 4.37
C LEU A 215 -2.77 -17.72 3.76
N TRP A 216 -2.15 -18.61 2.99
CA TRP A 216 -2.80 -19.72 2.30
C TRP A 216 -2.36 -21.06 2.88
N ASP A 217 -3.32 -21.95 3.06
CA ASP A 217 -3.08 -23.38 3.16
C ASP A 217 -2.88 -23.93 1.75
N LEU A 218 -1.64 -24.32 1.46
CA LEU A 218 -1.24 -24.83 0.15
C LEU A 218 -1.58 -26.33 -0.04
N VAL A 219 -2.19 -26.97 0.96
CA VAL A 219 -2.75 -28.32 0.87
C VAL A 219 -4.22 -28.25 0.46
N SER A 220 -5.01 -27.44 1.15
CA SER A 220 -6.45 -27.32 0.88
C SER A 220 -6.80 -26.30 -0.20
N GLY A 221 -5.88 -25.38 -0.52
CA GLY A 221 -6.11 -24.29 -1.47
C GLY A 221 -7.08 -23.24 -0.93
N LYS A 222 -7.03 -22.98 0.38
CA LYS A 222 -7.89 -21.99 1.05
C LYS A 222 -7.06 -20.94 1.76
N VAL A 223 -7.61 -19.74 1.83
CA VAL A 223 -7.06 -18.67 2.68
C VAL A 223 -7.27 -19.07 4.14
N ALA A 224 -6.16 -19.16 4.88
CA ALA A 224 -6.14 -19.50 6.30
C ALA A 224 -6.21 -18.24 7.20
N GLY A 225 -5.70 -17.10 6.74
CA GLY A 225 -5.74 -15.85 7.48
C GLY A 225 -5.41 -14.64 6.62
N ILE A 226 -5.94 -13.49 7.00
CA ILE A 226 -5.69 -12.21 6.33
C ILE A 226 -5.29 -11.20 7.40
N ALA A 227 -4.26 -10.41 7.12
CA ALA A 227 -3.88 -9.30 7.97
C ALA A 227 -3.37 -8.13 7.14
N SER A 228 -3.46 -6.94 7.71
CA SER A 228 -2.95 -5.72 7.11
C SER A 228 -2.41 -4.79 8.17
N ASN A 229 -1.42 -3.99 7.80
CA ASN A 229 -0.84 -2.96 8.67
C ASN A 229 -0.26 -1.80 7.84
N TYR A 230 0.15 -0.75 8.54
CA TYR A 230 0.90 0.33 7.91
C TYR A 230 2.34 -0.08 7.63
N ASN A 231 2.84 0.36 6.47
CA ASN A 231 4.25 0.25 6.14
C ASN A 231 5.07 1.17 7.05
N ARG A 232 5.94 0.59 7.88
CA ARG A 232 6.77 1.35 8.84
C ARG A 232 7.79 2.27 8.18
N GLN A 233 8.07 2.09 6.88
CA GLN A 233 8.93 2.98 6.10
C GLN A 233 8.38 4.40 5.97
N ILE A 234 7.09 4.63 6.27
CA ILE A 234 6.50 5.97 6.41
C ILE A 234 7.34 6.86 7.33
N SER A 235 7.92 6.30 8.40
CA SER A 235 8.81 7.01 9.32
C SER A 235 10.11 7.54 8.69
N CYS A 236 10.45 7.09 7.48
CA CYS A 236 11.62 7.53 6.71
C CYS A 236 11.26 8.35 5.47
N GLY A 237 9.96 8.50 5.18
CA GLY A 237 9.44 9.23 4.04
C GLY A 237 8.00 8.79 3.72
N GLU A 238 7.11 9.74 3.52
CA GLU A 238 5.70 9.47 3.21
C GLU A 238 5.53 8.93 1.78
N ASP A 239 6.30 9.47 0.83
CA ASP A 239 6.32 9.03 -0.57
C ASP A 239 7.60 8.28 -0.95
N ILE A 240 7.56 7.67 -2.14
CA ILE A 240 8.65 6.87 -2.69
C ILE A 240 9.93 7.69 -2.89
N LEU A 241 9.82 8.92 -3.42
CA LEU A 241 10.98 9.78 -3.70
C LEU A 241 11.69 10.21 -2.41
N ALA A 242 10.92 10.54 -1.37
CA ALA A 242 11.43 10.86 -0.05
C ALA A 242 12.23 9.68 0.51
N ARG A 243 11.73 8.45 0.36
CA ARG A 243 12.43 7.23 0.79
C ARG A 243 13.68 6.95 -0.02
N VAL A 244 13.68 7.17 -1.34
CA VAL A 244 14.91 7.04 -2.14
C VAL A 244 15.97 8.05 -1.69
N ASN A 245 15.57 9.30 -1.43
CA ASN A 245 16.49 10.30 -0.91
C ASN A 245 16.99 9.99 0.52
N PHE A 246 16.16 9.35 1.35
CA PHE A 246 16.58 8.82 2.64
C PHE A 246 17.61 7.69 2.46
N ALA A 247 17.37 6.76 1.54
CA ALA A 247 18.29 5.69 1.20
C ALA A 247 19.67 6.22 0.78
N ARG A 248 19.70 7.24 -0.11
CA ARG A 248 20.91 7.95 -0.56
C ARG A 248 21.75 8.56 0.58
N LYS A 249 21.12 8.85 1.72
CA LYS A 249 21.78 9.37 2.93
C LYS A 249 22.14 8.25 3.91
N ASN A 250 22.57 7.09 3.39
CA ASN A 250 22.89 5.87 4.15
C ASN A 250 21.69 5.28 4.91
N GLY A 251 20.48 5.44 4.38
CA GLY A 251 19.24 4.99 5.01
C GLY A 251 18.71 3.65 4.52
N LEU A 252 19.38 3.00 3.56
CA LEU A 252 18.87 1.80 2.87
C LEU A 252 18.65 0.62 3.81
N GLU A 253 19.62 0.29 4.66
CA GLU A 253 19.50 -0.83 5.61
C GLU A 253 18.32 -0.64 6.56
N LYS A 254 18.10 0.60 7.02
CA LYS A 254 16.94 0.93 7.87
C LYS A 254 15.63 0.76 7.11
N LEU A 255 15.54 1.23 5.86
CA LEU A 255 14.35 1.06 5.03
C LEU A 255 14.06 -0.42 4.76
N GLN A 256 15.08 -1.22 4.49
CA GLN A 256 14.98 -2.67 4.28
C GLN A 256 14.46 -3.38 5.53
N ALA A 257 15.02 -3.04 6.70
CA ALA A 257 14.58 -3.59 7.98
C ALA A 257 13.12 -3.23 8.26
N LEU A 258 12.71 -1.96 8.05
CA LEU A 258 11.34 -1.52 8.27
C LEU A 258 10.34 -2.18 7.31
N ALA A 259 10.71 -2.43 6.04
CA ALA A 259 9.87 -3.18 5.11
C ALA A 259 9.66 -4.62 5.59
N THR A 260 10.75 -5.30 5.93
CA THR A 260 10.76 -6.67 6.43
C THR A 260 9.96 -6.81 7.74
N GLU A 261 10.15 -5.88 8.66
CA GLU A 261 9.39 -5.80 9.90
C GLU A 261 7.89 -5.61 9.67
N SER A 262 7.51 -4.80 8.67
CA SER A 262 6.11 -4.57 8.32
C SER A 262 5.46 -5.87 7.82
N ILE A 263 6.14 -6.59 6.92
CA ILE A 263 5.69 -7.90 6.42
C ILE A 263 5.63 -8.92 7.56
N ASN A 264 6.67 -9.00 8.41
CA ASN A 264 6.71 -9.92 9.53
C ASN A 264 5.57 -9.68 10.53
N ALA A 265 5.24 -8.43 10.82
CA ALA A 265 4.14 -8.08 11.69
C ALA A 265 2.79 -8.53 11.11
N ALA A 266 2.56 -8.33 9.82
CA ALA A 266 1.35 -8.79 9.14
C ALA A 266 1.28 -10.33 9.10
N ILE A 267 2.36 -11.01 8.72
CA ILE A 267 2.44 -12.48 8.76
C ILE A 267 2.17 -13.01 10.17
N THR A 268 2.74 -12.39 11.20
CA THR A 268 2.53 -12.80 12.60
C THR A 268 1.06 -12.67 12.98
N SER A 269 0.43 -11.53 12.64
CA SER A 269 -1.00 -11.33 12.92
C SER A 269 -1.86 -12.38 12.21
N ALA A 270 -1.64 -12.60 10.89
CA ALA A 270 -2.39 -13.60 10.13
C ALA A 270 -2.18 -15.02 10.66
N SER A 271 -0.94 -15.38 11.01
CA SER A 271 -0.60 -16.72 11.52
C SER A 271 -1.19 -16.97 12.90
N ASN A 272 -1.15 -15.98 13.80
CA ASN A 272 -1.74 -16.07 15.13
C ASN A 272 -3.26 -16.25 15.06
N SER A 273 -3.93 -15.49 14.19
CA SER A 273 -5.37 -15.61 13.97
C SER A 273 -5.76 -16.98 13.38
N ALA A 274 -4.90 -17.56 12.55
CA ALA A 274 -5.11 -18.85 11.93
C ALA A 274 -4.63 -20.06 12.77
N GLY A 275 -3.88 -19.82 13.86
CA GLY A 275 -3.28 -20.89 14.66
C GLY A 275 -2.16 -21.66 13.94
N ILE A 276 -1.38 -20.97 13.10
CA ILE A 276 -0.35 -21.57 12.25
C ILE A 276 1.06 -21.21 12.75
N ASP A 277 1.96 -22.19 12.74
CA ASP A 277 3.39 -21.96 12.97
C ASP A 277 4.06 -21.35 11.74
N ARG A 278 4.79 -20.25 11.94
CA ARG A 278 5.42 -19.48 10.86
C ARG A 278 6.53 -20.26 10.13
N GLU A 279 7.12 -21.25 10.79
CA GLU A 279 8.11 -22.16 10.19
C GLU A 279 7.50 -23.12 9.16
N ASP A 280 6.16 -23.27 9.13
CA ASP A 280 5.46 -24.02 8.10
C ASP A 280 5.04 -23.13 6.91
N ILE A 281 5.45 -21.86 6.86
CA ILE A 281 5.31 -20.97 5.71
C ILE A 281 6.56 -21.08 4.84
N TYR A 282 6.43 -21.72 3.67
CA TYR A 282 7.55 -22.07 2.80
C TYR A 282 7.72 -21.17 1.59
N GLU A 283 6.72 -20.37 1.27
CA GLU A 283 6.76 -19.44 0.15
C GLU A 283 6.08 -18.13 0.47
N VAL A 284 6.75 -17.02 0.18
CA VAL A 284 6.23 -15.66 0.28
C VAL A 284 6.29 -15.04 -1.10
N VAL A 285 5.16 -14.59 -1.63
CA VAL A 285 5.06 -13.89 -2.91
C VAL A 285 4.78 -12.42 -2.64
N VAL A 286 5.64 -11.53 -3.12
CA VAL A 286 5.51 -10.07 -2.92
C VAL A 286 5.25 -9.37 -4.25
N ALA A 287 4.13 -8.66 -4.32
CA ALA A 287 3.82 -7.64 -5.31
C ALA A 287 4.02 -6.25 -4.69
N GLY A 288 4.52 -5.30 -5.47
CA GLY A 288 4.80 -3.94 -5.04
C GLY A 288 5.61 -3.19 -6.10
N ASN A 289 5.55 -1.87 -6.09
CA ASN A 289 6.26 -1.09 -7.08
C ASN A 289 7.78 -1.32 -7.01
N THR A 290 8.47 -0.96 -8.09
CA THR A 290 9.88 -1.28 -8.29
C THR A 290 10.76 -0.72 -7.17
N VAL A 291 10.49 0.49 -6.69
CA VAL A 291 11.28 1.08 -5.60
C VAL A 291 11.06 0.31 -4.30
N MET A 292 9.81 -0.05 -3.99
CA MET A 292 9.52 -0.78 -2.77
C MET A 292 10.18 -2.16 -2.72
N THR A 293 10.15 -2.87 -3.84
CA THR A 293 10.79 -4.19 -3.96
C THR A 293 12.31 -4.09 -3.92
N HIS A 294 12.93 -3.05 -4.50
CA HIS A 294 14.36 -2.78 -4.35
C HIS A 294 14.74 -2.55 -2.89
N MET A 295 13.98 -1.71 -2.17
CA MET A 295 14.21 -1.46 -0.74
C MET A 295 14.05 -2.72 0.11
N LEU A 296 13.03 -3.55 -0.14
CA LEU A 296 12.84 -4.84 0.55
C LEU A 296 14.04 -5.77 0.36
N LEU A 297 14.59 -5.80 -0.86
CA LEU A 297 15.73 -6.64 -1.22
C LEU A 297 17.09 -6.04 -0.82
N GLY A 298 17.11 -4.83 -0.24
CA GLY A 298 18.35 -4.12 0.08
C GLY A 298 19.15 -3.68 -1.15
N ILE A 299 18.49 -3.55 -2.31
CA ILE A 299 19.07 -3.05 -3.55
C ILE A 299 18.96 -1.52 -3.57
N ASP A 300 20.06 -0.82 -3.85
CA ASP A 300 20.09 0.64 -3.86
C ASP A 300 19.18 1.24 -4.95
N PRO A 301 18.14 2.01 -4.59
CA PRO A 301 17.23 2.63 -5.55
C PRO A 301 17.70 4.02 -6.03
N ALA A 302 18.87 4.51 -5.60
CA ALA A 302 19.32 5.89 -5.81
C ALA A 302 19.24 6.39 -7.27
N TYR A 303 19.56 5.52 -8.23
CA TYR A 303 19.62 5.87 -9.65
C TYR A 303 18.29 5.73 -10.38
N MET A 304 17.23 5.27 -9.71
CA MET A 304 15.89 5.21 -10.29
C MET A 304 15.22 6.58 -10.36
N ILE A 305 15.68 7.55 -9.54
CA ILE A 305 15.17 8.93 -9.52
C ILE A 305 16.10 9.92 -10.23
N ALA A 306 17.15 9.41 -10.88
CA ALA A 306 18.13 10.20 -11.61
C ALA A 306 18.12 9.76 -13.07
N GLU A 307 18.11 10.72 -14.00
CA GLU A 307 18.14 10.44 -15.42
C GLU A 307 19.35 9.52 -15.76
N PRO A 308 19.15 8.42 -16.52
CA PRO A 308 17.96 8.03 -17.30
C PRO A 308 17.00 7.04 -16.61
N TYR A 309 16.82 7.13 -15.29
CA TYR A 309 15.80 6.43 -14.49
C TYR A 309 15.87 4.90 -14.59
N VAL A 310 17.03 4.33 -14.25
CA VAL A 310 17.30 2.91 -14.52
C VAL A 310 17.24 2.07 -13.24
N PRO A 311 16.31 1.10 -13.13
CA PRO A 311 16.33 0.13 -12.03
C PRO A 311 17.45 -0.90 -12.22
N VAL A 312 17.94 -1.46 -11.11
CA VAL A 312 18.97 -2.49 -11.13
C VAL A 312 18.45 -3.78 -11.76
N VAL A 313 17.19 -4.11 -11.48
CA VAL A 313 16.57 -5.36 -11.91
C VAL A 313 15.10 -5.18 -12.26
N ARG A 314 14.68 -5.86 -13.33
CA ARG A 314 13.29 -5.92 -13.80
C ARG A 314 12.71 -7.33 -13.87
N ARG A 315 13.56 -8.35 -13.77
CA ARG A 315 13.13 -9.76 -13.80
C ARG A 315 12.61 -10.18 -12.42
N ALA A 316 11.76 -11.19 -12.40
CA ALA A 316 11.35 -11.84 -11.15
C ALA A 316 12.58 -12.38 -10.40
N LEU A 317 12.54 -12.30 -9.07
CA LEU A 317 13.60 -12.77 -8.20
C LEU A 317 13.08 -13.80 -7.21
N SER A 318 13.90 -14.80 -6.92
CA SER A 318 13.65 -15.78 -5.87
C SER A 318 14.87 -15.83 -4.95
N VAL A 319 14.67 -15.50 -3.68
CA VAL A 319 15.71 -15.47 -2.65
C VAL A 319 15.24 -16.22 -1.41
N ALA A 320 16.15 -16.73 -0.59
CA ALA A 320 15.77 -17.33 0.69
C ALA A 320 15.22 -16.25 1.62
N THR A 321 14.07 -16.52 2.25
CA THR A 321 13.41 -15.66 3.26
C THR A 321 14.37 -15.23 4.37
N GLY A 322 15.20 -16.17 4.85
CA GLY A 322 16.19 -15.93 5.90
C GLY A 322 17.26 -14.88 5.54
N ARG A 323 17.54 -14.66 4.24
CA ARG A 323 18.49 -13.61 3.81
C ARG A 323 17.93 -12.20 3.87
N ILE A 324 16.59 -12.07 3.84
CA ILE A 324 15.89 -10.79 3.89
C ILE A 324 15.44 -10.47 5.32
N GLY A 325 15.46 -11.46 6.23
CA GLY A 325 15.00 -11.30 7.61
C GLY A 325 13.50 -11.58 7.79
N LEU A 326 12.87 -12.22 6.80
CA LEU A 326 11.50 -12.70 6.96
C LEU A 326 11.48 -13.87 7.93
N THR A 327 10.68 -13.77 8.97
CA THR A 327 10.58 -14.77 10.05
C THR A 327 9.55 -15.86 9.69
N CYS A 328 9.78 -16.49 8.54
CA CYS A 328 9.11 -17.71 8.08
C CYS A 328 10.14 -18.85 8.06
N ASN A 329 9.84 -19.98 7.42
CA ASN A 329 10.85 -21.04 7.23
C ASN A 329 12.14 -20.44 6.63
N LYS A 330 13.28 -20.62 7.30
CA LYS A 330 14.58 -20.01 6.94
C LYS A 330 15.04 -20.27 5.49
N ASN A 331 14.66 -21.43 4.95
CA ASN A 331 15.02 -21.88 3.61
C ASN A 331 13.87 -21.71 2.60
N GLY A 332 12.72 -21.19 3.05
CA GLY A 332 11.59 -20.84 2.21
C GLY A 332 11.95 -19.80 1.17
N GLY A 333 11.16 -19.76 0.10
CA GLY A 333 11.35 -18.83 -1.00
C GLY A 333 10.60 -17.51 -0.79
N LEU A 334 11.29 -16.39 -0.94
CA LEU A 334 10.67 -15.11 -1.25
C LEU A 334 10.71 -14.93 -2.78
N PHE A 335 9.54 -14.95 -3.41
CA PHE A 335 9.36 -14.60 -4.81
C PHE A 335 8.88 -13.16 -4.93
N VAL A 336 9.62 -12.34 -5.67
CA VAL A 336 9.25 -10.95 -5.95
C VAL A 336 8.85 -10.87 -7.41
N PHE A 337 7.68 -10.27 -7.67
CA PHE A 337 7.20 -10.02 -9.02
C PHE A 337 8.23 -9.27 -9.87
N PRO A 338 8.23 -9.47 -11.20
CA PRO A 338 9.03 -8.64 -12.11
C PRO A 338 8.57 -7.18 -12.06
N ALA A 339 9.33 -6.29 -12.68
CA ALA A 339 9.02 -4.89 -12.85
C ALA A 339 9.13 -4.49 -14.33
N VAL A 340 8.35 -3.49 -14.74
CA VAL A 340 8.36 -2.98 -16.13
C VAL A 340 9.35 -1.82 -16.26
N SER A 341 9.32 -0.89 -15.30
CA SER A 341 10.17 0.30 -15.27
C SER A 341 10.58 0.65 -13.83
N ASP A 342 11.22 1.81 -13.66
CA ASP A 342 11.52 2.47 -12.40
C ASP A 342 10.32 2.71 -11.47
N PHE A 343 9.14 3.04 -12.00
CA PHE A 343 7.93 3.29 -11.19
C PHE A 343 6.79 2.30 -11.45
N ILE A 344 6.87 1.49 -12.50
CA ILE A 344 5.87 0.46 -12.80
C ILE A 344 6.43 -0.90 -12.38
N GLY A 345 6.00 -1.38 -11.22
CA GLY A 345 6.53 -2.58 -10.60
C GLY A 345 5.60 -3.78 -10.64
N GLY A 346 5.81 -4.66 -9.68
CA GLY A 346 5.14 -5.96 -9.60
C GLY A 346 3.69 -5.88 -9.11
N ASP A 347 3.32 -4.80 -8.43
CA ASP A 347 1.93 -4.45 -8.09
C ASP A 347 1.07 -4.32 -9.34
N ILE A 348 1.52 -3.56 -10.34
CA ILE A 348 0.76 -3.36 -11.58
C ILE A 348 0.72 -4.63 -12.42
N ILE A 349 1.79 -5.43 -12.42
CA ILE A 349 1.76 -6.75 -13.07
C ILE A 349 0.77 -7.67 -12.38
N ALA A 350 0.69 -7.62 -11.05
CA ALA A 350 -0.29 -8.37 -10.28
C ALA A 350 -1.74 -7.89 -10.55
N ASP A 351 -1.97 -6.58 -10.72
CA ASP A 351 -3.26 -6.05 -11.16
C ASP A 351 -3.68 -6.57 -12.55
N ILE A 352 -2.73 -6.61 -13.50
CA ILE A 352 -2.95 -7.16 -14.85
C ILE A 352 -3.38 -8.63 -14.76
N LEU A 353 -2.70 -9.42 -13.93
CA LEU A 353 -3.09 -10.82 -13.67
C LEU A 353 -4.48 -10.91 -13.03
N ALA A 354 -4.78 -10.04 -12.06
CA ALA A 354 -6.05 -10.05 -11.34
C ALA A 354 -7.25 -9.71 -12.23
N CYS A 355 -7.09 -8.80 -13.20
CA CYS A 355 -8.17 -8.44 -14.12
C CYS A 355 -8.22 -9.33 -15.38
N GLY A 356 -7.15 -10.08 -15.66
CA GLY A 356 -7.05 -10.98 -16.82
C GLY A 356 -6.99 -10.24 -18.15
N MET A 357 -6.59 -8.96 -18.17
CA MET A 357 -6.53 -8.20 -19.42
C MET A 357 -5.46 -8.72 -20.40
N SER A 358 -4.47 -9.46 -19.91
CA SER A 358 -3.44 -10.13 -20.71
C SER A 358 -3.94 -11.38 -21.44
N GLU A 359 -5.16 -11.82 -21.18
CA GLU A 359 -5.74 -13.05 -21.75
C GLU A 359 -6.87 -12.76 -22.76
N ARG A 360 -7.10 -11.49 -23.07
CA ARG A 360 -8.25 -11.01 -23.84
C ARG A 360 -7.81 -10.20 -25.04
N ASP A 361 -8.54 -10.33 -26.13
CA ASP A 361 -8.30 -9.56 -27.36
C ASP A 361 -8.84 -8.11 -27.22
N GLU A 362 -9.84 -7.88 -26.36
CA GLU A 362 -10.47 -6.58 -26.20
C GLU A 362 -9.57 -5.57 -25.48
N ILE A 363 -9.52 -4.34 -26.02
CA ILE A 363 -8.76 -3.23 -25.43
C ILE A 363 -9.42 -2.83 -24.11
N SER A 364 -8.63 -2.87 -23.06
CA SER A 364 -9.00 -2.49 -21.70
C SER A 364 -8.06 -1.43 -21.14
N LEU A 365 -8.56 -0.65 -20.20
CA LEU A 365 -7.79 0.35 -19.46
C LEU A 365 -7.82 0.03 -17.98
N LEU A 366 -6.67 -0.32 -17.40
CA LEU A 366 -6.49 -0.48 -15.96
C LEU A 366 -5.99 0.84 -15.36
N ILE A 367 -6.58 1.25 -14.25
CA ILE A 367 -6.20 2.43 -13.48
C ILE A 367 -6.06 2.01 -12.02
N ASP A 368 -4.84 2.08 -11.48
CA ASP A 368 -4.58 2.01 -10.04
C ASP A 368 -4.34 3.43 -9.51
N ILE A 369 -5.06 3.80 -8.44
CA ILE A 369 -4.94 5.11 -7.81
C ILE A 369 -4.68 4.92 -6.32
N GLY A 370 -3.47 5.28 -5.91
CA GLY A 370 -3.08 5.52 -4.53
C GLY A 370 -2.41 6.89 -4.40
N THR A 371 -1.30 6.93 -3.65
CA THR A 371 -0.49 8.14 -3.51
C THR A 371 0.13 8.55 -4.85
N ASN A 372 0.48 7.54 -5.65
CA ASN A 372 0.75 7.67 -7.08
C ASN A 372 -0.42 7.07 -7.86
N PHE A 373 -0.39 7.20 -9.17
CA PHE A 373 -1.26 6.43 -10.02
C PHE A 373 -0.46 5.72 -11.10
N GLU A 374 -1.03 4.63 -11.56
CA GLU A 374 -0.50 3.80 -12.63
C GLU A 374 -1.65 3.49 -13.58
N VAL A 375 -1.40 3.65 -14.87
CA VAL A 375 -2.40 3.38 -15.92
C VAL A 375 -1.79 2.41 -16.91
N VAL A 376 -2.55 1.37 -17.27
CA VAL A 376 -2.19 0.41 -18.32
C VAL A 376 -3.31 0.36 -19.35
N LEU A 377 -2.97 0.54 -20.62
CA LEU A 377 -3.89 0.44 -21.75
C LEU A 377 -3.41 -0.68 -22.66
N GLY A 378 -4.30 -1.61 -23.01
CA GLY A 378 -3.97 -2.66 -23.97
C GLY A 378 -4.82 -3.92 -23.85
N ASN A 379 -4.26 -5.01 -24.35
CA ASN A 379 -4.86 -6.34 -24.44
C ASN A 379 -3.76 -7.43 -24.36
N ASN A 380 -4.06 -8.66 -24.78
CA ASN A 380 -3.11 -9.78 -24.82
C ASN A 380 -1.94 -9.62 -25.83
N GLU A 381 -2.06 -8.77 -26.85
CA GLU A 381 -1.03 -8.58 -27.88
C GLU A 381 -0.07 -7.43 -27.55
N TRP A 382 -0.58 -6.35 -26.95
CA TRP A 382 0.20 -5.17 -26.63
C TRP A 382 -0.33 -4.47 -25.38
N MET A 383 0.57 -3.82 -24.64
CA MET A 383 0.22 -2.96 -23.51
C MET A 383 1.15 -1.75 -23.46
N PHE A 384 0.55 -0.56 -23.26
CA PHE A 384 1.26 0.63 -22.86
C PHE A 384 0.95 0.94 -21.40
N SER A 385 1.94 1.46 -20.69
CA SER A 385 1.80 1.77 -19.29
C SER A 385 2.48 3.09 -18.96
N CYS A 386 1.91 3.85 -18.05
CA CYS A 386 2.56 5.03 -17.48
C CYS A 386 2.23 5.14 -15.99
N ALA A 387 3.15 5.75 -15.24
CA ALA A 387 2.95 6.11 -13.85
C ALA A 387 3.09 7.63 -13.69
N GLY A 388 2.47 8.18 -12.66
CA GLY A 388 2.61 9.58 -12.34
C GLY A 388 2.20 9.90 -10.91
N ALA A 389 2.51 11.12 -10.48
CA ALA A 389 2.00 11.62 -9.22
C ALA A 389 0.53 12.02 -9.40
N ALA A 390 -0.37 11.38 -8.63
CA ALA A 390 -1.75 11.83 -8.51
C ALA A 390 -1.82 13.17 -7.73
N GLY A 391 -0.85 13.40 -6.85
CA GLY A 391 -0.88 14.51 -5.89
C GLY A 391 -1.80 14.20 -4.70
N PRO A 392 -1.49 14.71 -3.50
CA PRO A 392 -2.14 14.26 -2.27
C PRO A 392 -3.57 14.80 -2.10
N ALA A 393 -4.11 15.57 -3.05
CA ALA A 393 -5.42 16.19 -2.91
C ALA A 393 -6.55 15.15 -2.84
N LEU A 394 -6.49 14.09 -3.65
CA LEU A 394 -7.46 12.99 -3.62
C LEU A 394 -7.36 12.12 -2.36
N GLU A 395 -6.22 12.16 -1.65
CA GLU A 395 -6.05 11.55 -0.32
C GLU A 395 -6.38 12.52 0.84
N GLY A 396 -6.81 13.75 0.53
CA GLY A 396 -7.18 14.79 1.49
C GLY A 396 -6.00 15.61 2.06
N GLY A 397 -4.78 15.45 1.52
CA GLY A 397 -3.59 16.11 2.05
C GLY A 397 -3.38 17.56 1.61
N GLU A 398 -3.76 17.94 0.40
CA GLU A 398 -3.68 19.32 -0.09
C GLU A 398 -5.05 20.01 -0.17
N VAL A 399 -5.97 19.57 0.70
CA VAL A 399 -7.31 20.14 0.86
C VAL A 399 -7.51 20.53 2.32
N LEU A 400 -7.95 21.76 2.59
CA LEU A 400 -8.04 22.35 3.93
C LEU A 400 -8.79 21.44 4.92
N PHE A 401 -9.99 21.00 4.56
CA PHE A 401 -10.78 20.02 5.32
C PHE A 401 -10.73 18.61 4.74
N GLY A 402 -9.76 18.33 3.86
CA GLY A 402 -9.50 16.99 3.35
C GLY A 402 -8.98 16.07 4.45
N MET A 403 -9.33 14.80 4.42
CA MET A 403 -8.79 13.80 5.33
C MET A 403 -8.81 12.41 4.70
N ARG A 404 -8.05 11.49 5.29
CA ARG A 404 -8.14 10.06 4.94
C ARG A 404 -9.53 9.51 5.28
N ALA A 405 -9.91 8.41 4.64
CA ALA A 405 -11.18 7.72 4.87
C ALA A 405 -11.21 7.04 6.26
N ASN A 406 -11.51 7.84 7.28
CA ASN A 406 -11.62 7.46 8.69
C ASN A 406 -13.01 7.84 9.23
N PRO A 407 -13.43 7.33 10.41
CA PRO A 407 -14.71 7.70 11.00
C PRO A 407 -14.92 9.23 11.06
N GLY A 408 -16.08 9.69 10.59
CA GLY A 408 -16.42 11.10 10.49
C GLY A 408 -15.91 11.81 9.23
N ALA A 409 -15.19 11.13 8.34
CA ALA A 409 -14.94 11.67 7.00
C ALA A 409 -16.22 11.60 6.17
N ILE A 410 -16.55 12.69 5.48
CA ILE A 410 -17.64 12.73 4.50
C ILE A 410 -17.20 11.95 3.26
N GLU A 411 -17.92 10.88 2.94
CA GLU A 411 -17.59 9.93 1.87
C GLU A 411 -18.49 10.00 0.64
N LYS A 412 -19.68 10.61 0.78
CA LYS A 412 -20.65 10.85 -0.29
C LYS A 412 -21.28 12.22 -0.12
N ILE A 413 -21.46 12.95 -1.22
CA ILE A 413 -22.09 14.27 -1.23
C ILE A 413 -23.02 14.42 -2.43
N THR A 414 -24.18 15.00 -2.22
CA THR A 414 -25.07 15.52 -3.28
C THR A 414 -25.49 16.94 -2.94
N ILE A 415 -25.70 17.80 -3.93
CA ILE A 415 -26.11 19.19 -3.71
C ILE A 415 -27.44 19.44 -4.43
N GLU A 416 -28.47 19.84 -3.67
CA GLU A 416 -29.76 20.21 -4.25
C GLU A 416 -29.61 21.47 -5.13
N PRO A 417 -29.84 21.41 -6.46
CA PRO A 417 -29.52 22.50 -7.38
C PRO A 417 -30.19 23.83 -7.07
N GLN A 418 -31.40 23.82 -6.49
CA GLN A 418 -32.14 25.06 -6.23
C GLN A 418 -31.73 25.75 -4.93
N THR A 419 -31.49 24.97 -3.88
CA THR A 419 -31.20 25.50 -2.54
C THR A 419 -29.71 25.55 -2.23
N LEU A 420 -28.91 24.83 -3.01
CA LEU A 420 -27.49 24.55 -2.78
C LEU A 420 -27.21 23.93 -1.41
N ASN A 421 -28.21 23.26 -0.82
CA ASN A 421 -28.02 22.51 0.42
C ASN A 421 -27.34 21.18 0.11
N PRO A 422 -26.20 20.89 0.75
CA PRO A 422 -25.55 19.59 0.63
C PRO A 422 -26.27 18.56 1.49
N GLU A 423 -26.46 17.37 0.93
CA GLU A 423 -26.72 16.15 1.68
C GLU A 423 -25.45 15.30 1.64
N TYR A 424 -25.09 14.69 2.76
CA TYR A 424 -23.85 13.92 2.86
C TYR A 424 -23.96 12.73 3.80
N ALA A 425 -23.12 11.73 3.54
CA ALA A 425 -22.91 10.58 4.43
C ALA A 425 -21.48 10.59 4.97
N THR A 426 -21.33 10.23 6.25
CA THR A 426 -20.03 10.09 6.91
C THR A 426 -19.73 8.63 7.21
N ILE A 427 -18.45 8.28 7.18
CA ILE A 427 -17.99 6.96 7.63
C ILE A 427 -18.39 6.76 9.09
N ASN A 428 -19.02 5.63 9.38
CA ASN A 428 -19.62 5.23 10.66
C ASN A 428 -20.77 6.13 11.16
N GLY A 429 -21.30 7.04 10.34
CA GLY A 429 -22.46 7.87 10.70
C GLY A 429 -22.22 8.81 11.89
N ILE A 430 -20.96 9.13 12.21
CA ILE A 430 -20.62 10.10 13.25
C ILE A 430 -20.53 11.52 12.68
N LYS A 431 -20.46 12.53 13.56
CA LYS A 431 -20.36 13.94 13.15
C LYS A 431 -19.18 14.16 12.19
N PRO A 432 -19.36 14.98 11.13
CA PRO A 432 -18.31 15.20 10.15
C PRO A 432 -17.11 15.93 10.76
N ARG A 433 -15.92 15.48 10.36
CA ARG A 433 -14.61 16.02 10.75
C ARG A 433 -13.82 16.58 9.55
N GLY A 434 -14.21 16.18 8.35
CA GLY A 434 -13.57 16.54 7.09
C GLY A 434 -14.14 15.72 5.93
N ILE A 435 -13.47 15.74 4.78
CA ILE A 435 -13.94 15.14 3.53
C ILE A 435 -12.88 14.16 3.03
N CYS A 436 -13.25 12.91 2.73
CA CYS A 436 -12.31 11.96 2.13
C CYS A 436 -12.34 12.01 0.60
N GLY A 437 -11.44 11.27 -0.04
CA GLY A 437 -11.25 11.29 -1.48
C GLY A 437 -12.51 11.07 -2.32
N SER A 438 -13.36 10.10 -1.96
CA SER A 438 -14.63 9.86 -2.65
C SER A 438 -15.58 11.04 -2.49
N GLY A 439 -15.67 11.60 -1.28
CA GLY A 439 -16.47 12.80 -1.00
C GLY A 439 -15.95 14.04 -1.74
N LEU A 440 -14.64 14.16 -1.95
CA LEU A 440 -14.03 15.26 -2.71
C LEU A 440 -14.33 15.16 -4.22
N ILE A 441 -14.37 13.95 -4.78
CA ILE A 441 -14.80 13.72 -6.16
C ILE A 441 -16.27 14.08 -6.33
N ASP A 442 -17.13 13.57 -5.43
CA ASP A 442 -18.56 13.88 -5.44
C ASP A 442 -18.77 15.39 -5.33
N LEU A 443 -18.13 16.05 -4.37
CA LEU A 443 -18.23 17.50 -4.18
C LEU A 443 -17.85 18.27 -5.45
N LEU A 444 -16.73 17.93 -6.08
CA LEU A 444 -16.28 18.62 -7.27
C LEU A 444 -17.27 18.45 -8.43
N ALA A 445 -17.84 17.25 -8.60
CA ALA A 445 -18.84 16.97 -9.62
C ALA A 445 -20.15 17.73 -9.37
N GLU A 446 -20.62 17.76 -8.12
CA GLU A 446 -21.85 18.41 -7.70
C GLU A 446 -21.73 19.94 -7.81
N LEU A 447 -20.60 20.53 -7.39
CA LEU A 447 -20.36 21.97 -7.55
C LEU A 447 -20.33 22.39 -9.02
N LEU A 448 -19.76 21.56 -9.89
CA LEU A 448 -19.74 21.82 -11.33
C LEU A 448 -21.15 21.70 -11.92
N SER A 449 -21.89 20.64 -11.55
CA SER A 449 -23.23 20.35 -12.06
C SER A 449 -24.27 21.39 -11.63
N THR A 450 -24.11 21.95 -10.42
CA THR A 450 -24.97 23.01 -9.88
C THR A 450 -24.51 24.42 -10.26
N CYS A 451 -23.48 24.54 -11.10
CA CYS A 451 -22.91 25.82 -11.53
C CYS A 451 -22.40 26.72 -10.38
N VAL A 452 -22.10 26.12 -9.22
CA VAL A 452 -21.40 26.82 -8.13
C VAL A 452 -19.96 27.12 -8.55
N ILE A 453 -19.36 26.22 -9.32
CA ILE A 453 -18.09 26.48 -10.00
C ILE A 453 -18.23 26.44 -11.52
N ASP A 454 -17.36 27.19 -12.19
CA ASP A 454 -17.19 27.08 -13.64
C ASP A 454 -16.16 26.00 -14.04
N ARG A 455 -15.97 25.82 -15.35
CA ARG A 455 -14.98 24.87 -15.91
C ARG A 455 -13.52 25.13 -15.50
N THR A 456 -13.21 26.33 -15.00
CA THR A 456 -11.87 26.69 -14.51
C THR A 456 -11.72 26.43 -13.01
N GLY A 457 -12.80 26.02 -12.33
CA GLY A 457 -12.85 25.78 -10.89
C GLY A 457 -13.08 27.05 -10.07
N ARG A 458 -13.48 28.17 -10.69
CA ARG A 458 -13.78 29.41 -9.97
C ARG A 458 -15.16 29.35 -9.36
N ILE A 459 -15.27 29.72 -8.08
CA ILE A 459 -16.55 29.82 -7.38
C ILE A 459 -17.29 31.07 -7.84
N ASN A 460 -18.55 30.90 -8.23
CA ASN A 460 -19.41 32.00 -8.65
C ASN A 460 -19.89 32.80 -7.43
N THR A 461 -19.13 33.84 -7.07
CA THR A 461 -19.47 34.76 -5.96
C THR A 461 -20.69 35.65 -6.21
N GLY A 462 -21.27 35.60 -7.41
CA GLY A 462 -22.57 36.24 -7.71
C GLY A 462 -23.76 35.45 -7.17
N ILE A 463 -23.58 34.20 -6.75
CA ILE A 463 -24.64 33.38 -6.15
C ILE A 463 -25.00 33.94 -4.78
N THR A 464 -26.25 34.39 -4.62
CA THR A 464 -26.76 34.87 -3.33
C THR A 464 -27.23 33.68 -2.49
N ASN A 465 -26.29 33.03 -1.80
CA ASN A 465 -26.56 31.91 -0.89
C ASN A 465 -25.60 31.98 0.32
N PRO A 466 -26.06 31.73 1.56
CA PRO A 466 -25.21 31.81 2.74
C PRO A 466 -24.00 30.84 2.71
N ARG A 467 -24.08 29.76 1.93
CA ARG A 467 -22.99 28.79 1.77
C ARG A 467 -21.89 29.26 0.82
N VAL A 468 -22.15 30.26 -0.02
CA VAL A 468 -21.12 30.86 -0.89
C VAL A 468 -20.66 32.15 -0.23
N ARG A 469 -19.43 32.18 0.25
CA ARG A 469 -18.87 33.35 0.95
C ARG A 469 -17.40 33.58 0.61
N THR A 470 -16.88 34.72 1.05
CA THR A 470 -15.46 35.07 0.93
C THR A 470 -14.86 35.25 2.30
N ASN A 471 -13.86 34.44 2.65
CA ASN A 471 -13.13 34.54 3.91
C ASN A 471 -11.69 35.00 3.62
N GLY A 472 -11.27 36.15 4.16
CA GLY A 472 -9.89 36.64 4.00
C GLY A 472 -9.41 36.76 2.54
N HIS A 473 -10.31 37.09 1.60
CA HIS A 473 -10.13 37.14 0.14
C HIS A 473 -10.15 35.82 -0.64
N VAL A 474 -10.44 34.69 0.01
CA VAL A 474 -10.59 33.40 -0.66
C VAL A 474 -12.08 33.04 -0.71
N PRO A 475 -12.67 32.88 -1.91
CA PRO A 475 -14.01 32.32 -2.04
C PRO A 475 -14.04 30.86 -1.56
N GLU A 476 -15.10 30.52 -0.84
CA GLU A 476 -15.32 29.19 -0.29
C GLU A 476 -16.80 28.80 -0.34
N PHE A 477 -17.05 27.50 -0.41
CA PHE A 477 -18.37 26.90 -0.27
C PHE A 477 -18.45 26.12 1.04
N VAL A 478 -19.52 26.32 1.82
CA VAL A 478 -19.73 25.65 3.11
C VAL A 478 -20.51 24.34 2.92
N ILE A 479 -19.87 23.22 3.26
CA ILE A 479 -20.48 21.88 3.21
C ILE A 479 -21.29 21.63 4.49
N ALA A 480 -20.65 21.79 5.65
CA ALA A 480 -21.27 21.58 6.96
C ALA A 480 -20.96 22.75 7.91
N TRP A 481 -21.96 23.23 8.63
CA TRP A 481 -21.83 24.31 9.61
C TRP A 481 -21.20 23.80 10.91
N ALA A 482 -20.51 24.67 11.65
CA ALA A 482 -19.85 24.35 12.91
C ALA A 482 -20.71 23.52 13.89
N LYS A 483 -22.00 23.86 14.02
CA LYS A 483 -22.97 23.15 14.88
C LYS A 483 -23.23 21.69 14.49
N GLU A 484 -22.99 21.35 13.22
CA GLU A 484 -23.17 20.00 12.66
C GLU A 484 -21.89 19.17 12.82
N THR A 485 -20.74 19.83 12.98
CA THR A 485 -19.42 19.19 13.02
C THR A 485 -19.01 18.77 14.43
N ASP A 486 -17.99 17.91 14.49
CA ASP A 486 -17.35 17.51 15.75
C ASP A 486 -16.34 18.57 16.26
N GLY A 487 -15.81 19.41 15.37
CA GLY A 487 -14.71 20.33 15.66
C GLY A 487 -15.12 21.79 15.89
N GLU A 488 -16.41 22.08 16.02
CA GLU A 488 -16.96 23.45 16.17
C GLU A 488 -16.50 24.43 15.07
N LYS A 489 -16.18 23.93 13.88
CA LYS A 489 -15.72 24.71 12.72
C LYS A 489 -16.57 24.37 11.51
N ASP A 490 -16.83 25.36 10.66
CA ASP A 490 -17.44 25.09 9.36
C ASP A 490 -16.50 24.23 8.51
N ILE A 491 -17.01 23.14 7.93
CA ILE A 491 -16.29 22.37 6.91
C ILE A 491 -16.58 23.04 5.57
N VAL A 492 -15.52 23.56 4.95
CA VAL A 492 -15.60 24.30 3.68
C VAL A 492 -14.67 23.69 2.63
N ILE A 493 -14.94 24.03 1.37
CA ILE A 493 -14.03 23.84 0.24
C ILE A 493 -13.70 25.21 -0.34
N THR A 494 -12.41 25.51 -0.47
CA THR A 494 -11.93 26.78 -1.01
C THR A 494 -11.59 26.67 -2.49
N GLU A 495 -11.51 27.80 -3.22
CA GLU A 495 -11.01 27.78 -4.60
C GLU A 495 -9.60 27.17 -4.74
N ASN A 496 -8.74 27.34 -3.73
CA ASN A 496 -7.41 26.73 -3.73
C ASN A 496 -7.50 25.20 -3.61
N ASP A 497 -8.41 24.69 -2.78
CA ASP A 497 -8.65 23.26 -2.68
C ASP A 497 -9.19 22.69 -4.00
N ILE A 498 -10.14 23.39 -4.63
CA ILE A 498 -10.69 23.02 -5.95
C ILE A 498 -9.58 22.97 -7.00
N LYS A 499 -8.70 23.97 -7.02
CA LYS A 499 -7.54 23.99 -7.93
C LYS A 499 -6.62 22.78 -7.70
N ASN A 500 -6.33 22.43 -6.44
CA ASN A 500 -5.50 21.27 -6.12
C ASN A 500 -6.16 19.96 -6.59
N LEU A 501 -7.48 19.81 -6.39
CA LEU A 501 -8.24 18.66 -6.89
C LEU A 501 -8.24 18.58 -8.42
N ILE A 502 -8.40 19.72 -9.11
CA ILE A 502 -8.34 19.79 -10.58
C ILE A 502 -6.96 19.36 -11.08
N MET A 503 -5.88 19.79 -10.43
CA MET A 503 -4.53 19.37 -10.81
C MET A 503 -4.34 17.86 -10.62
N SER A 504 -4.81 17.31 -9.51
CA SER A 504 -4.73 15.88 -9.23
C SER A 504 -5.49 15.04 -10.26
N LYS A 505 -6.76 15.35 -10.50
CA LYS A 505 -7.56 14.61 -11.49
C LYS A 505 -7.03 14.79 -12.91
N ALA A 506 -6.50 15.99 -13.24
CA ALA A 506 -5.94 16.26 -14.56
C ALA A 506 -4.69 15.42 -14.83
N SER A 507 -3.88 15.11 -13.82
CA SER A 507 -2.70 14.25 -13.93
C SER A 507 -3.09 12.83 -14.41
N VAL A 508 -4.08 12.23 -13.73
CA VAL A 508 -4.60 10.89 -14.07
C VAL A 508 -5.25 10.88 -15.45
N HIS A 509 -6.09 11.87 -15.75
CA HIS A 509 -6.76 11.96 -17.05
C HIS A 509 -5.78 12.20 -18.20
N ALA A 510 -4.76 13.03 -17.99
CA ALA A 510 -3.72 13.29 -18.98
C ALA A 510 -2.92 12.02 -19.30
N ALA A 511 -2.64 11.17 -18.31
CA ALA A 511 -2.03 9.87 -18.52
C ALA A 511 -2.90 8.97 -19.40
N CYS A 512 -4.19 8.83 -19.08
CA CYS A 512 -5.14 8.07 -19.92
C CYS A 512 -5.15 8.57 -21.36
N VAL A 513 -5.28 9.89 -21.56
CA VAL A 513 -5.30 10.52 -22.89
C VAL A 513 -3.97 10.33 -23.63
N THR A 514 -2.85 10.38 -22.93
CA THR A 514 -1.52 10.19 -23.52
C THR A 514 -1.35 8.76 -24.04
N LEU A 515 -1.75 7.76 -23.25
CA LEU A 515 -1.72 6.37 -23.67
C LEU A 515 -2.65 6.10 -24.86
N MET A 516 -3.88 6.63 -24.83
CA MET A 516 -4.82 6.52 -25.95
C MET A 516 -4.25 7.14 -27.24
N LYS A 517 -3.64 8.34 -27.14
CA LYS A 517 -2.97 8.98 -28.28
C LYS A 517 -1.80 8.16 -28.81
N GLN A 518 -1.00 7.57 -27.92
CA GLN A 518 0.14 6.74 -28.30
C GLN A 518 -0.30 5.44 -28.99
N ALA A 519 -1.42 4.86 -28.56
CA ALA A 519 -2.04 3.70 -29.19
C ALA A 519 -2.83 4.04 -30.48
N GLY A 520 -3.13 5.32 -30.71
CA GLY A 520 -3.92 5.76 -31.86
C GLY A 520 -5.41 5.42 -31.75
N ILE A 521 -5.94 5.27 -30.53
CA ILE A 521 -7.34 4.91 -30.28
C ILE A 521 -8.12 6.02 -29.57
N SER A 522 -9.44 5.94 -29.64
CA SER A 522 -10.40 6.77 -28.92
C SER A 522 -10.94 6.06 -27.67
N CYS A 523 -11.60 6.81 -26.77
CA CYS A 523 -12.21 6.21 -25.57
C CYS A 523 -13.36 5.24 -25.90
N HIS A 524 -14.01 5.38 -27.06
CA HIS A 524 -15.08 4.50 -27.51
C HIS A 524 -14.62 3.09 -27.88
N GLU A 525 -13.33 2.92 -28.16
CA GLU A 525 -12.71 1.62 -28.45
C GLU A 525 -12.32 0.85 -27.17
N ILE A 526 -12.35 1.51 -26.01
CA ILE A 526 -12.11 0.86 -24.72
C ILE A 526 -13.36 0.07 -24.34
N THR A 527 -13.19 -1.24 -24.17
CA THR A 527 -14.29 -2.14 -23.83
C THR A 527 -14.56 -2.16 -22.33
N THR A 528 -13.50 -2.14 -21.50
CA THR A 528 -13.60 -2.17 -20.04
C THR A 528 -12.58 -1.23 -19.41
N ILE A 529 -13.00 -0.49 -18.38
CA ILE A 529 -12.07 0.17 -17.45
C ILE A 529 -12.02 -0.65 -16.16
N TYR A 530 -10.83 -1.11 -15.78
CA TYR A 530 -10.58 -1.76 -14.50
C TYR A 530 -10.02 -0.75 -13.50
N PHE A 531 -10.59 -0.71 -12.31
CA PHE A 531 -10.07 0.07 -11.19
C PHE A 531 -9.48 -0.83 -10.11
N SER A 532 -8.22 -0.60 -9.79
CA SER A 532 -7.54 -1.19 -8.64
C SER A 532 -7.40 -0.18 -7.49
N GLY A 533 -7.08 -0.70 -6.32
CA GLY A 533 -6.76 0.09 -5.13
C GLY A 533 -7.97 0.50 -4.29
N ALA A 534 -7.66 0.96 -3.07
CA ALA A 534 -8.66 1.41 -2.08
C ALA A 534 -9.54 2.55 -2.62
N PHE A 535 -8.97 3.42 -3.46
CA PHE A 535 -9.67 4.55 -4.03
C PHE A 535 -10.81 4.09 -4.95
N GLY A 536 -10.53 3.21 -5.91
CA GLY A 536 -11.51 2.75 -6.92
C GLY A 536 -12.80 2.17 -6.34
N ASN A 537 -12.72 1.52 -5.17
CA ASN A 537 -13.87 0.86 -4.54
C ASN A 537 -14.96 1.78 -4.00
N TYR A 538 -14.63 3.02 -3.66
CA TYR A 538 -15.57 3.94 -3.01
C TYR A 538 -15.95 5.13 -3.90
N ILE A 539 -15.34 5.27 -5.08
CA ILE A 539 -15.63 6.36 -6.01
C ILE A 539 -16.98 6.17 -6.70
N ASN A 540 -17.74 7.25 -6.80
CA ASN A 540 -18.85 7.33 -7.73
C ASN A 540 -18.32 7.50 -9.17
N LYS A 541 -18.45 6.43 -9.97
CA LYS A 541 -17.96 6.35 -11.35
C LYS A 541 -18.55 7.41 -12.27
N LYS A 542 -19.83 7.78 -12.06
CA LYS A 542 -20.48 8.85 -12.81
C LYS A 542 -19.81 10.19 -12.51
N ASN A 543 -19.60 10.49 -11.23
CA ASN A 543 -18.98 11.76 -10.81
C ASN A 543 -17.52 11.85 -11.24
N ALA A 544 -16.77 10.75 -11.17
CA ALA A 544 -15.41 10.67 -11.71
C ALA A 544 -15.35 10.97 -13.22
N THR A 545 -16.37 10.54 -13.98
CA THR A 545 -16.50 10.84 -15.40
C THR A 545 -16.85 12.32 -15.63
N ILE A 546 -17.81 12.86 -14.87
CA ILE A 546 -18.24 14.27 -14.94
C ILE A 546 -17.06 15.23 -14.74
N ILE A 547 -16.22 14.98 -13.74
CA ILE A 547 -15.07 15.84 -13.47
C ILE A 547 -13.91 15.60 -14.45
N GLY A 548 -14.00 14.57 -15.31
CA GLY A 548 -12.94 14.15 -16.22
C GLY A 548 -11.71 13.64 -15.47
N LEU A 549 -11.92 12.78 -14.46
CA LEU A 549 -10.87 11.97 -13.84
C LEU A 549 -10.55 10.76 -14.72
N ILE A 550 -11.58 10.16 -15.31
CA ILE A 550 -11.48 9.01 -16.22
C ILE A 550 -12.11 9.29 -17.58
N PRO A 551 -11.77 8.51 -18.63
CA PRO A 551 -12.41 8.61 -19.93
C PRO A 551 -13.93 8.38 -19.87
N GLU A 552 -14.65 9.05 -20.77
CA GLU A 552 -16.10 8.93 -20.88
C GLU A 552 -16.49 7.63 -21.60
N ILE A 553 -16.92 6.64 -20.81
CA ILE A 553 -17.48 5.36 -21.27
C ILE A 553 -18.74 5.01 -20.47
N GLU A 554 -19.52 4.05 -20.96
CA GLU A 554 -20.68 3.52 -20.24
C GLU A 554 -20.30 3.01 -18.85
N ILE A 555 -21.08 3.37 -17.82
CA ILE A 555 -20.75 3.12 -16.41
C ILE A 555 -20.65 1.61 -16.13
N GLU A 556 -21.44 0.80 -16.81
CA GLU A 556 -21.49 -0.67 -16.70
C GLU A 556 -20.18 -1.33 -17.15
N ARG A 557 -19.39 -0.63 -17.97
CA ARG A 557 -18.07 -1.08 -18.44
C ARG A 557 -16.94 -0.74 -17.48
N ILE A 558 -17.23 -0.09 -16.36
CA ILE A 558 -16.25 0.25 -15.33
C ILE A 558 -16.35 -0.80 -14.23
N VAL A 559 -15.30 -1.60 -14.05
CA VAL A 559 -15.24 -2.74 -13.13
C VAL A 559 -14.19 -2.48 -12.06
N ASN A 560 -14.55 -2.69 -10.80
CA ASN A 560 -13.57 -2.62 -9.71
C ASN A 560 -13.03 -4.02 -9.44
N ILE A 561 -11.71 -4.13 -9.29
CA ILE A 561 -11.03 -5.42 -9.05
C ILE A 561 -10.57 -5.61 -7.59
N GLY A 562 -10.81 -4.62 -6.72
CA GLY A 562 -10.38 -4.69 -5.33
C GLY A 562 -8.90 -4.33 -5.19
N ASN A 563 -8.22 -4.99 -4.24
CA ASN A 563 -6.76 -4.94 -4.17
C ASN A 563 -6.20 -5.90 -5.22
N GLY A 564 -5.95 -5.40 -6.43
CA GLY A 564 -5.45 -6.23 -7.53
C GLY A 564 -4.04 -6.75 -7.26
N ALA A 565 -3.18 -5.97 -6.58
CA ALA A 565 -1.81 -6.36 -6.26
C ALA A 565 -1.76 -7.64 -5.39
N VAL A 566 -2.56 -7.70 -4.32
CA VAL A 566 -2.63 -8.91 -3.49
C VAL A 566 -3.38 -10.04 -4.21
N THR A 567 -4.36 -9.72 -5.05
CA THR A 567 -5.10 -10.72 -5.85
C THR A 567 -4.17 -11.40 -6.86
N GLY A 568 -3.34 -10.65 -7.59
CA GLY A 568 -2.33 -11.20 -8.48
C GLY A 568 -1.23 -11.95 -7.72
N ALA A 569 -0.82 -11.48 -6.54
CA ALA A 569 0.09 -12.21 -5.68
C ALA A 569 -0.50 -13.56 -5.20
N ASN A 570 -1.79 -13.60 -4.89
CA ASN A 570 -2.51 -14.84 -4.59
C ASN A 570 -2.49 -15.78 -5.79
N ILE A 571 -2.84 -15.30 -6.99
CA ILE A 571 -2.80 -16.07 -8.24
C ILE A 571 -1.41 -16.70 -8.41
N ALA A 572 -0.35 -15.90 -8.34
CA ALA A 572 1.02 -16.38 -8.54
C ALA A 572 1.51 -17.35 -7.45
N LEU A 573 0.98 -17.25 -6.21
CA LEU A 573 1.31 -18.16 -5.12
C LEU A 573 0.67 -19.54 -5.32
N ILE A 574 -0.61 -19.57 -5.68
CA ILE A 574 -1.37 -20.82 -5.82
C ILE A 574 -1.27 -21.43 -7.21
N ASN A 575 -0.80 -20.67 -8.20
CA ASN A 575 -0.58 -21.12 -9.56
C ASN A 575 0.70 -20.49 -10.14
N ARG A 576 1.77 -21.28 -10.22
CA ARG A 576 3.08 -20.85 -10.74
C ARG A 576 3.31 -21.22 -12.22
N ARG A 577 2.26 -21.63 -12.96
CA ARG A 577 2.40 -22.04 -14.36
C ARG A 577 2.45 -20.87 -15.34
#